data_AF-A0A958C096-F1
#
_entry.id   AF-A0A958C096-F1
#
_cell.length_a   1.000
_cell.length_b   1.000
_cell.length_c   1.000
_cell.angle_alpha   90.00
_cell.angle_beta   90.00
_cell.angle_gamma   90.00
#
_symmetry.space_group_name_H-M   'P 1'
#
loop_
_entity.id
_entity.type
_entity.pdbx_description
1 polymer ?
#
loop_
_entity_poly.entity_id
_entity_poly.type
_entity_poly.pdbx_seq_one_letter_code
_entity_poly.pdbx_strand_id
1 'polypeptide(L)'
;MDHGDTYATPQSYELARKAAGATITAVDHILTGRANNGFALVRPPGHHAEYNRISGFCLFNNVAAAARQAQAVHGVKRILILDFDVHHGNGTQDIFYDDDSVMFISTHLFLPRMFYPGTGDMKELGNGFGHGYTINVPLVPNVGDKGYGRILTELVRPMALQFRPELILVSAGYDAHWQDPLAM
;
A
#
# COMPACT_ATOMS: atom_id res chain seq x y z
N MET A 1 -18.41 2.38 10.71
CA MET A 1 -18.57 2.80 9.31
C MET A 1 -17.98 4.19 9.21
N ASP A 2 -17.22 4.50 8.16
CA ASP A 2 -16.28 5.63 8.11
C ASP A 2 -16.91 7.02 7.91
N HIS A 3 -18.22 7.17 8.13
CA HIS A 3 -19.01 8.35 7.80
C HIS A 3 -18.91 8.80 6.31
N GLY A 4 -18.40 7.95 5.40
CA GLY A 4 -18.13 8.24 3.99
C GLY A 4 -18.42 7.06 3.04
N ASP A 5 -17.65 6.94 1.95
CA ASP A 5 -17.91 6.09 0.78
C ASP A 5 -17.76 4.58 1.02
N THR A 6 -17.27 4.17 2.20
CA THR A 6 -17.08 2.77 2.54
C THR A 6 -18.40 2.12 2.95
N TYR A 7 -19.00 1.38 2.03
CA TYR A 7 -20.21 0.61 2.27
C TYR A 7 -19.93 -0.85 2.63
N ALA A 8 -20.89 -1.47 3.32
CA ALA A 8 -20.84 -2.89 3.66
C ALA A 8 -22.18 -3.57 3.33
N THR A 9 -22.07 -4.83 2.90
CA THR A 9 -23.17 -5.77 2.69
C THR A 9 -23.03 -6.96 3.64
N PRO A 10 -24.05 -7.83 3.81
CA PRO A 10 -23.94 -9.02 4.64
C PRO A 10 -22.76 -9.93 4.29
N GLN A 11 -22.29 -9.92 3.04
CA GLN A 11 -21.16 -10.72 2.56
C GLN A 11 -19.80 -10.04 2.72
N SER A 12 -19.77 -8.75 3.08
CA SER A 12 -18.54 -7.94 3.01
C SER A 12 -17.44 -8.44 3.94
N TYR A 13 -17.79 -8.92 5.13
CA TYR A 13 -16.81 -9.51 6.05
C TYR A 13 -16.13 -10.75 5.45
N GLU A 14 -16.92 -11.70 4.92
CA GLU A 14 -16.38 -12.92 4.30
C GLU A 14 -15.56 -12.60 3.04
N LEU A 15 -15.99 -11.63 2.23
CA LEU A 15 -15.24 -11.20 1.06
C LEU A 15 -13.92 -10.52 1.44
N ALA A 16 -13.90 -9.67 2.45
CA ALA A 16 -12.68 -9.06 2.97
C ALA A 16 -11.70 -10.10 3.52
N ARG A 17 -12.18 -11.11 4.25
CA ARG A 17 -11.35 -12.25 4.69
C ARG A 17 -10.73 -12.99 3.51
N LYS A 18 -11.51 -13.24 2.45
CA LYS A 18 -11.00 -13.91 1.24
C LYS A 18 -9.98 -13.06 0.49
N ALA A 19 -10.17 -11.74 0.41
CA ALA A 19 -9.21 -10.81 -0.19
C ALA A 19 -7.86 -10.82 0.54
N ALA A 20 -7.88 -10.68 1.87
CA ALA A 20 -6.67 -10.76 2.69
C ALA A 20 -6.02 -12.16 2.58
N GLY A 21 -6.81 -13.23 2.68
CA GLY A 21 -6.34 -14.61 2.59
C GLY A 21 -5.72 -14.98 1.25
N ALA A 22 -6.28 -14.50 0.13
CA ALA A 22 -5.70 -14.69 -1.19
C ALA A 22 -4.34 -13.97 -1.33
N THR A 23 -4.22 -12.77 -0.78
CA THR A 23 -2.97 -12.00 -0.76
C THR A 23 -1.90 -12.71 0.07
N ILE A 24 -2.26 -13.20 1.26
CA ILE A 24 -1.42 -14.04 2.11
C ILE A 24 -0.96 -15.31 1.37
N THR A 25 -1.88 -16.00 0.71
CA THR A 25 -1.57 -17.25 0.00
C THR A 25 -0.56 -17.03 -1.13
N ALA A 26 -0.67 -15.90 -1.86
CA ALA A 26 0.30 -15.55 -2.88
C ALA A 26 1.71 -15.34 -2.30
N VAL A 27 1.81 -14.64 -1.17
CA VAL A 27 3.08 -14.44 -0.46
C VAL A 27 3.63 -15.77 0.08
N ASP A 28 2.80 -16.62 0.66
CA ASP A 28 3.20 -17.95 1.13
C ASP A 28 3.76 -18.80 -0.02
N HIS A 29 3.12 -18.78 -1.19
CA HIS A 29 3.61 -19.52 -2.36
C HIS A 29 4.99 -19.03 -2.82
N ILE A 30 5.25 -17.73 -2.75
CA ILE A 30 6.56 -17.14 -3.09
C ILE A 30 7.60 -17.56 -2.05
N LEU A 31 7.32 -17.38 -0.76
CA LEU A 31 8.28 -17.64 0.32
C LEU A 31 8.58 -19.12 0.52
N THR A 32 7.68 -20.01 0.09
CA THR A 32 7.89 -21.47 0.09
C THR A 32 8.52 -22.00 -1.21
N GLY A 33 8.88 -21.13 -2.16
CA GLY A 33 9.51 -21.51 -3.42
C GLY A 33 8.57 -22.19 -4.43
N ARG A 34 7.24 -22.13 -4.20
CA ARG A 34 6.24 -22.64 -5.14
C ARG A 34 6.01 -21.70 -6.33
N ALA A 35 6.39 -20.44 -6.20
CA ALA A 35 6.34 -19.43 -7.26
C ALA A 35 7.50 -18.44 -7.10
N ASN A 36 7.89 -17.79 -8.20
CA ASN A 36 8.90 -16.72 -8.17
C ASN A 36 8.29 -15.34 -7.88
N ASN A 37 7.02 -15.16 -8.23
CA ASN A 37 6.22 -13.96 -8.01
C ASN A 37 4.72 -14.33 -8.06
N GLY A 38 3.84 -13.38 -7.79
CA GLY A 38 2.40 -13.60 -7.80
C GLY A 38 1.61 -12.30 -7.89
N PHE A 39 0.35 -12.41 -8.30
CA PHE A 39 -0.59 -11.31 -8.37
C PHE A 39 -1.92 -11.75 -7.77
N ALA A 40 -2.38 -11.05 -6.74
CA ALA A 40 -3.65 -11.32 -6.08
C ALA A 40 -4.71 -10.34 -6.59
N LEU A 41 -5.59 -10.80 -7.49
CA LEU A 41 -6.72 -10.01 -7.97
C LEU A 41 -7.89 -10.12 -6.99
N VAL A 42 -7.99 -9.15 -6.08
CA VAL A 42 -8.89 -9.23 -4.91
C VAL A 42 -9.86 -8.07 -4.83
N ARG A 43 -11.01 -8.31 -4.19
CA ARG A 43 -11.98 -7.29 -3.82
C ARG A 43 -12.68 -7.71 -2.52
N PRO A 44 -12.85 -6.82 -1.52
CA PRO A 44 -12.54 -5.38 -1.50
C PRO A 44 -11.03 -5.05 -1.50
N PRO A 45 -10.65 -3.79 -1.87
CA PRO A 45 -9.28 -3.30 -1.74
C PRO A 45 -8.86 -3.17 -0.26
N GLY A 46 -7.64 -2.72 0.01
CA GLY A 46 -7.10 -2.73 1.38
C GLY A 46 -6.27 -1.53 1.86
N HIS A 47 -5.60 -0.76 1.00
CA HIS A 47 -4.55 0.18 1.45
C HIS A 47 -5.04 1.37 2.30
N HIS A 48 -6.34 1.65 2.32
CA HIS A 48 -6.98 2.68 3.17
C HIS A 48 -7.49 2.15 4.52
N ALA A 49 -7.47 0.83 4.74
CA ALA A 49 -7.86 0.27 6.03
C ALA A 49 -6.73 0.47 7.04
N GLU A 50 -6.98 1.32 8.03
CA GLU A 50 -6.11 1.61 9.18
C GLU A 50 -6.22 0.50 10.24
N TYR A 51 -5.39 0.55 11.29
CA TYR A 51 -5.38 -0.50 12.32
C TYR A 51 -6.72 -0.65 13.06
N ASN A 52 -7.50 0.43 13.19
CA ASN A 52 -8.79 0.45 13.90
C ASN A 52 -9.94 1.11 13.11
N ARG A 53 -9.72 1.45 11.84
CA ARG A 53 -10.69 2.19 11.03
C ARG A 53 -10.73 1.67 9.59
N ILE A 54 -11.94 1.39 9.11
CA ILE A 54 -12.19 1.13 7.69
C ILE A 54 -12.28 2.48 6.96
N SER A 55 -11.81 2.56 5.71
CA SER A 55 -12.01 3.73 4.86
C SER A 55 -11.72 3.45 3.38
N GLY A 56 -12.15 4.31 2.45
CA GLY A 56 -11.79 4.24 1.03
C GLY A 56 -12.12 2.88 0.38
N PHE A 57 -13.32 2.35 0.63
CA PHE A 57 -13.76 1.01 0.19
C PHE A 57 -12.98 -0.17 0.81
N CYS A 58 -12.00 0.09 1.67
CA CYS A 58 -11.13 -0.90 2.27
C CYS A 58 -11.64 -1.32 3.66
N LEU A 59 -11.83 -2.63 3.84
CA LEU A 59 -12.32 -3.21 5.10
C LEU A 59 -11.20 -3.85 5.92
N PHE A 60 -10.28 -4.54 5.25
CA PHE A 60 -9.04 -5.06 5.82
C PHE A 60 -7.87 -4.63 4.97
N ASN A 61 -6.73 -4.38 5.60
CA ASN A 61 -5.52 -4.06 4.86
C ASN A 61 -4.86 -5.34 4.35
N ASN A 62 -5.18 -5.71 3.11
CA ASN A 62 -4.73 -6.95 2.48
C ASN A 62 -3.19 -7.06 2.45
N VAL A 63 -2.50 -5.97 2.07
CA VAL A 63 -1.05 -5.94 1.93
C VAL A 63 -0.38 -5.94 3.30
N ALA A 64 -0.87 -5.15 4.27
CA ALA A 64 -0.34 -5.17 5.62
C ALA A 64 -0.54 -6.53 6.31
N ALA A 65 -1.69 -7.19 6.10
CA ALA A 65 -1.93 -8.53 6.61
C ALA A 65 -0.95 -9.56 6.03
N ALA A 66 -0.68 -9.48 4.73
CA ALA A 66 0.31 -10.33 4.07
C ALA A 66 1.74 -10.06 4.55
N ALA A 67 2.11 -8.78 4.76
CA ALA A 67 3.40 -8.40 5.33
C ALA A 67 3.58 -8.99 6.74
N ARG A 68 2.61 -8.77 7.65
CA ARG A 68 2.68 -9.31 9.02
C ARG A 68 2.71 -10.84 9.04
N GLN A 69 1.95 -11.51 8.17
CA GLN A 69 2.00 -12.96 8.03
C GLN A 69 3.39 -13.44 7.58
N ALA A 70 3.99 -12.76 6.60
CA ALA A 70 5.33 -13.09 6.11
C ALA A 70 6.38 -13.01 7.22
N GLN A 71 6.31 -11.97 8.06
CA GLN A 71 7.19 -11.83 9.21
C GLN A 71 6.95 -12.93 10.24
N ALA A 72 5.68 -13.18 10.60
CA ALA A 72 5.32 -14.12 11.66
C ALA A 72 5.58 -15.59 11.30
N VAL A 73 5.33 -16.01 10.07
CA VAL A 73 5.39 -17.41 9.65
C VAL A 73 6.70 -17.77 8.96
N HIS A 74 7.24 -16.86 8.15
CA HIS A 74 8.43 -17.13 7.33
C HIS A 74 9.68 -16.38 7.83
N GLY A 75 9.55 -15.57 8.88
CA GLY A 75 10.68 -14.85 9.48
C GLY A 75 11.28 -13.77 8.59
N VAL A 76 10.51 -13.24 7.63
CA VAL A 76 10.93 -12.11 6.78
C VAL A 76 11.18 -10.90 7.67
N LYS A 77 12.33 -10.26 7.53
CA LYS A 77 12.79 -9.16 8.41
C LYS A 77 12.64 -7.79 7.80
N ARG A 78 12.70 -7.66 6.47
CA ARG A 78 12.63 -6.38 5.75
C ARG A 78 11.68 -6.48 4.58
N ILE A 79 10.57 -5.75 4.62
CA ILE A 79 9.54 -5.77 3.58
C ILE A 79 9.42 -4.38 2.97
N LEU A 80 9.54 -4.28 1.66
CA LEU A 80 9.23 -3.05 0.93
C LEU A 80 7.78 -3.15 0.43
N ILE A 81 6.96 -2.16 0.78
CA ILE A 81 5.64 -1.97 0.20
C ILE A 81 5.70 -0.77 -0.72
N LEU A 82 5.49 -0.99 -2.01
CA LEU A 82 5.34 0.06 -3.01
C LEU A 82 3.85 0.23 -3.33
N ASP A 83 3.31 1.42 -3.14
CA ASP A 83 1.94 1.78 -3.45
C ASP A 83 1.90 2.78 -4.61
N PHE A 84 1.37 2.33 -5.75
CA PHE A 84 1.22 3.19 -6.94
C PHE A 84 -0.25 3.49 -7.27
N ASP A 85 -1.19 3.06 -6.43
CA ASP A 85 -2.56 3.56 -6.47
C ASP A 85 -2.55 5.09 -6.43
N VAL A 86 -3.46 5.74 -7.16
CA VAL A 86 -3.47 7.20 -7.25
C VAL A 86 -3.79 7.85 -5.90
N HIS A 87 -4.42 7.13 -4.99
CA HIS A 87 -4.72 7.59 -3.64
C HIS A 87 -3.61 7.20 -2.67
N HIS A 88 -3.38 8.06 -1.67
CA HIS A 88 -2.45 7.73 -0.60
C HIS A 88 -2.94 6.51 0.19
N GLY A 89 -2.11 5.46 0.27
CA GLY A 89 -2.34 4.27 1.10
C GLY A 89 -2.23 4.53 2.60
N ASN A 90 -3.04 5.46 3.13
CA ASN A 90 -2.99 5.96 4.51
C ASN A 90 -3.13 4.86 5.56
N GLY A 91 -3.87 3.79 5.28
CA GLY A 91 -4.02 2.67 6.20
C GLY A 91 -2.75 1.84 6.30
N THR A 92 -2.05 1.64 5.18
CA THR A 92 -0.74 0.99 5.19
C THR A 92 0.28 1.85 5.92
N GLN A 93 0.30 3.17 5.66
CA GLN A 93 1.17 4.10 6.38
C GLN A 93 0.93 4.01 7.90
N ASP A 94 -0.33 4.13 8.33
CA ASP A 94 -0.75 4.07 9.74
C ASP A 94 -0.26 2.80 10.44
N ILE A 95 -0.44 1.63 9.83
CA ILE A 95 -0.05 0.33 10.41
C ILE A 95 1.47 0.19 10.62
N PHE A 96 2.29 0.83 9.79
CA PHE A 96 3.75 0.69 9.81
C PHE A 96 4.49 1.98 10.20
N TYR A 97 3.78 3.02 10.66
CA TYR A 97 4.36 4.35 10.84
C TYR A 97 5.53 4.40 11.85
N ASP A 98 5.50 3.52 12.84
CA ASP A 98 6.53 3.37 13.88
C ASP A 98 7.51 2.20 13.64
N ASP A 99 7.41 1.51 12.50
CA ASP A 99 8.08 0.23 12.22
C ASP A 99 9.22 0.34 11.19
N ASP A 100 10.45 -0.01 11.57
CA ASP A 100 11.63 0.02 10.69
C ASP A 100 11.85 -1.27 9.89
N SER A 101 11.08 -2.32 10.17
CA SER A 101 11.10 -3.59 9.43
C SER A 101 10.31 -3.51 8.12
N VAL A 102 9.52 -2.46 7.93
CA VAL A 102 8.71 -2.24 6.72
C VAL A 102 8.98 -0.85 6.16
N MET A 103 9.49 -0.79 4.93
CA MET A 103 9.57 0.46 4.17
C MET A 103 8.31 0.63 3.34
N PHE A 104 7.57 1.70 3.56
CA PHE A 104 6.40 2.08 2.78
C PHE A 104 6.73 3.25 1.85
N ILE A 105 6.49 3.08 0.55
CA ILE A 105 6.64 4.13 -0.45
C ILE A 105 5.31 4.28 -1.18
N SER A 106 4.73 5.47 -1.18
CA SER A 106 3.49 5.75 -1.91
C SER A 106 3.66 6.89 -2.90
N THR A 107 3.26 6.67 -4.15
CA THR A 107 3.10 7.71 -5.17
C THR A 107 1.62 7.98 -5.37
N HIS A 108 1.16 9.19 -5.07
CA HIS A 108 -0.27 9.50 -5.08
C HIS A 108 -0.53 10.94 -5.51
N LEU A 109 -1.69 11.20 -6.10
CA LEU A 109 -2.17 12.55 -6.33
C LEU A 109 -2.40 13.23 -4.98
N PHE A 110 -1.84 14.43 -4.81
CA PHE A 110 -1.93 15.17 -3.57
C PHE A 110 -2.34 16.62 -3.82
N LEU A 111 -3.60 16.90 -3.54
CA LEU A 111 -4.14 18.25 -3.43
C LEU A 111 -4.70 18.42 -2.01
N PRO A 112 -3.95 19.06 -1.10
CA PRO A 112 -4.34 19.16 0.31
C PRO A 112 -5.80 19.61 0.48
N ARG A 113 -6.60 18.82 1.20
CA ARG A 113 -8.05 19.04 1.47
C ARG A 113 -8.97 19.00 0.24
N MET A 114 -8.45 18.75 -0.96
CA MET A 114 -9.23 18.68 -2.19
C MET A 114 -9.26 17.27 -2.80
N PHE A 115 -8.26 16.44 -2.49
CA PHE A 115 -8.17 15.06 -2.94
C PHE A 115 -8.19 14.09 -1.75
N TYR A 116 -8.96 13.01 -1.88
CA TYR A 116 -9.03 11.97 -0.85
C TYR A 116 -7.70 11.20 -0.77
N PRO A 117 -7.21 10.81 0.43
CA PRO A 117 -7.78 11.01 1.77
C PRO A 117 -7.37 12.33 2.44
N GLY A 118 -6.57 13.17 1.77
CA GLY A 118 -6.06 14.42 2.32
C GLY A 118 -4.83 14.28 3.23
N THR A 119 -4.24 13.09 3.30
CA THR A 119 -2.95 12.77 3.96
C THR A 119 -1.91 12.39 2.90
N GLY A 120 -0.67 12.11 3.32
CA GLY A 120 0.41 11.75 2.40
C GLY A 120 1.34 12.92 2.08
N ASP A 121 1.43 13.91 2.98
CA ASP A 121 2.40 14.99 2.82
C ASP A 121 3.83 14.40 2.86
N MET A 122 4.73 14.97 2.06
CA MET A 122 6.13 14.54 2.00
C MET A 122 6.88 14.66 3.36
N LYS A 123 6.32 15.40 4.33
CA LYS A 123 6.87 15.54 5.69
C LYS A 123 6.44 14.45 6.65
N GLU A 124 5.49 13.59 6.26
CA GLU A 124 5.09 12.41 7.02
C GLU A 124 6.12 11.30 6.79
N LEU A 125 7.15 11.25 7.63
CA LEU A 125 8.35 10.42 7.44
C LEU A 125 8.40 9.17 8.33
N GLY A 126 7.29 8.84 9.01
CA GLY A 126 7.30 7.86 10.09
C GLY A 126 7.78 8.46 11.42
N ASN A 127 7.67 7.69 12.48
CA ASN A 127 7.94 8.11 13.84
C ASN A 127 8.73 7.05 14.63
N GLY A 128 9.41 7.47 15.70
CA GLY A 128 10.22 6.56 16.52
C GLY A 128 11.23 5.76 15.70
N PHE A 129 11.16 4.43 15.79
CA PHE A 129 12.02 3.53 15.02
C PHE A 129 11.72 3.60 13.51
N GLY A 130 10.45 3.75 13.13
CA GLY A 130 10.01 3.86 11.73
C GLY A 130 10.36 5.19 11.04
N HIS A 131 11.01 6.13 11.71
CA HIS A 131 11.43 7.38 11.08
C HIS A 131 12.40 7.13 9.92
N GLY A 132 12.05 7.60 8.73
CA GLY A 132 12.76 7.37 7.47
C GLY A 132 12.29 6.14 6.68
N TYR A 133 11.30 5.39 7.19
CA TYR A 133 10.74 4.20 6.52
C TYR A 133 9.36 4.44 5.90
N THR A 134 8.78 5.62 6.10
CA THR A 134 7.63 6.12 5.31
C THR A 134 8.12 7.16 4.33
N ILE A 135 7.85 6.96 3.03
CA ILE A 135 8.27 7.84 1.94
C ILE A 135 7.05 8.17 1.09
N ASN A 136 6.50 9.35 1.31
CA ASN A 136 5.42 9.88 0.48
C ASN A 136 5.96 10.68 -0.69
N VAL A 137 5.42 10.40 -1.88
CA VAL A 137 5.71 11.10 -3.13
C VAL A 137 4.43 11.77 -3.61
N PRO A 138 4.06 12.92 -3.02
CA PRO A 138 2.87 13.66 -3.43
C PRO A 138 3.06 14.21 -4.84
N LEU A 139 2.12 13.88 -5.74
CA LEU A 139 2.13 14.28 -7.14
C LEU A 139 1.07 15.35 -7.39
N VAL A 140 1.36 16.23 -8.35
CA VAL A 140 0.36 17.13 -8.95
C VAL A 140 -0.43 16.39 -10.04
N PRO A 141 -1.60 16.89 -10.46
CA PRO A 141 -2.36 16.30 -11.57
C PRO A 141 -1.52 16.15 -12.85
N ASN A 142 -1.87 15.15 -13.67
CA ASN A 142 -1.30 14.91 -15.00
C ASN A 142 0.19 14.49 -15.03
N VAL A 143 0.72 13.92 -13.94
CA VAL A 143 2.02 13.24 -13.97
C VAL A 143 1.88 11.92 -14.72
N GLY A 144 2.43 11.83 -15.93
CA GLY A 144 2.40 10.60 -16.74
C GLY A 144 3.68 9.77 -16.65
N ASP A 145 3.87 8.86 -17.61
CA ASP A 145 4.93 7.84 -17.65
C ASP A 145 6.35 8.36 -17.37
N LYS A 146 6.69 9.54 -17.88
CA LYS A 146 8.03 10.13 -17.65
C LYS A 146 8.26 10.47 -16.17
N GLY A 147 7.22 10.96 -15.48
CA GLY A 147 7.30 11.26 -14.05
C GLY A 147 7.40 9.99 -13.21
N TYR A 148 6.51 9.03 -13.45
CA TYR A 148 6.56 7.71 -12.80
C TYR A 148 7.88 6.98 -13.05
N GLY A 149 8.40 7.02 -14.28
CA GLY A 149 9.69 6.43 -14.63
C GLY A 149 10.86 7.04 -13.85
N ARG A 150 10.86 8.36 -13.64
CA ARG A 150 11.86 9.04 -12.79
C ARG A 150 11.69 8.65 -11.33
N ILE A 151 10.48 8.59 -10.80
CA ILE A 151 10.23 8.14 -9.41
C ILE A 151 10.77 6.73 -9.20
N LEU A 152 10.49 5.80 -10.12
CA LEU A 152 10.97 4.43 -10.02
C LEU A 152 12.51 4.34 -10.06
N THR A 153 13.15 5.11 -10.93
CA THR A 153 14.61 5.00 -11.19
C THR A 153 15.45 5.85 -10.23
N GLU A 154 15.00 7.05 -9.89
CA GLU A 154 15.73 8.05 -9.09
C GLU A 154 15.37 7.98 -7.59
N LEU A 155 14.24 7.37 -7.21
CA LEU A 155 13.81 7.26 -5.81
C LEU A 155 13.59 5.81 -5.36
N VAL A 156 12.62 5.09 -5.94
CA VAL A 156 12.23 3.75 -5.46
C VAL A 156 13.39 2.77 -5.54
N ARG A 157 14.10 2.71 -6.68
CA ARG A 157 15.24 1.81 -6.87
C ARG A 157 16.38 2.09 -5.88
N PRO A 158 16.89 3.33 -5.72
CA PRO A 158 17.90 3.62 -4.70
C PRO A 158 17.47 3.25 -3.28
N MET A 159 16.23 3.56 -2.88
CA MET A 159 15.70 3.23 -1.55
C MET A 159 15.62 1.72 -1.34
N ALA A 160 15.12 0.97 -2.31
CA ALA A 160 15.07 -0.49 -2.26
C ALA A 160 16.48 -1.11 -2.14
N LEU A 161 17.46 -0.59 -2.88
CA LEU A 161 18.84 -1.07 -2.82
C LEU A 161 19.48 -0.81 -1.44
N GLN A 162 19.20 0.34 -0.84
CA GLN A 162 19.68 0.68 0.51
C GLN A 162 19.00 -0.17 1.58
N PHE A 163 17.68 -0.32 1.50
CA PHE A 163 16.87 -1.08 2.46
C PHE A 163 17.10 -2.59 2.38
N ARG A 164 17.45 -3.10 1.19
CA ARG A 164 17.67 -4.53 0.91
C ARG A 164 16.48 -5.39 1.38
N PRO A 165 15.27 -5.17 0.84
CA PRO A 165 14.10 -5.94 1.21
C PRO A 165 14.28 -7.41 0.87
N GLU A 166 13.74 -8.27 1.72
CA GLU A 166 13.65 -9.72 1.52
C GLU A 166 12.35 -10.09 0.79
N LEU A 167 11.36 -9.20 0.81
CA LEU A 167 10.10 -9.30 0.10
C LEU A 167 9.66 -7.91 -0.39
N ILE A 168 9.16 -7.83 -1.61
CA ILE A 168 8.53 -6.63 -2.16
C ILE A 168 7.04 -6.94 -2.35
N LEU A 169 6.19 -6.11 -1.77
CA LEU A 169 4.75 -6.12 -1.96
C LEU A 169 4.34 -4.86 -2.72
N VAL A 170 3.31 -4.96 -3.55
CA VAL A 170 2.84 -3.85 -4.36
C VAL A 170 1.34 -3.67 -4.17
N SER A 171 0.92 -2.50 -3.67
CA SER A 171 -0.46 -2.05 -3.76
C SER A 171 -0.68 -1.53 -5.18
N ALA A 172 -1.22 -2.39 -6.04
CA ALA A 172 -1.34 -2.14 -7.47
C ALA A 172 -2.73 -1.59 -7.84
N GLY A 173 -3.00 -0.35 -7.45
CA GLY A 173 -4.15 0.41 -7.94
C GLY A 173 -3.90 0.96 -9.34
N TYR A 174 -4.84 0.78 -10.26
CA TYR A 174 -4.69 1.19 -11.66
C TYR A 174 -5.46 2.48 -11.99
N ASP A 175 -5.96 3.17 -10.98
CA ASP A 175 -6.69 4.42 -11.07
C ASP A 175 -5.80 5.65 -11.34
N ALA A 176 -4.47 5.48 -11.35
CA ALA A 176 -3.55 6.47 -11.93
C ALA A 176 -3.66 6.57 -13.47
N HIS A 177 -4.47 5.71 -14.11
CA HIS A 177 -4.69 5.75 -15.55
C HIS A 177 -5.42 7.04 -15.97
N TRP A 178 -5.02 7.63 -17.11
CA TRP A 178 -5.52 8.93 -17.59
C TRP A 178 -7.03 9.00 -17.90
N GLN A 179 -7.71 7.84 -17.97
CA GLN A 179 -9.17 7.75 -18.16
C GLN A 179 -9.92 7.46 -16.87
N ASP A 180 -9.23 7.31 -15.74
CA ASP A 180 -9.88 6.96 -14.49
C ASP A 180 -10.68 8.16 -13.94
N PRO A 181 -11.97 7.99 -13.61
CA PRO A 181 -12.79 9.08 -13.11
C PRO A 181 -12.43 9.52 -11.69
N LEU A 182 -11.63 8.75 -10.94
CA LEU A 182 -11.25 9.06 -9.57
C LEU A 182 -9.98 9.90 -9.46
N ALA A 183 -9.23 10.07 -10.56
CA ALA A 183 -7.94 10.75 -10.59
C ALA A 183 -7.93 12.08 -11.37
N MET A 184 -9.10 12.59 -11.77
CA MET A 184 -9.27 13.81 -12.58
C MET A 184 -9.57 15.07 -11.77
#